data_AF-A0A250JA67-F1
#
_entry.id   AF-A0A250JA67-F1
#
_cell.length_a   1.000
_cell.length_b   1.000
_cell.length_c   1.000
_cell.angle_alpha   90.00
_cell.angle_beta   90.00
_cell.angle_gamma   90.00
#
_symmetry.space_group_name_H-M   'P 1'
#
loop_
_entity.id
_entity.type
_entity.pdbx_description
1 polymer ?
#
loop_
_entity_poly.entity_id
_entity_poly.type
_entity_poly.pdbx_seq_one_letter_code
_entity_poly.pdbx_strand_id
1 'polypeptide(L)'
;MTRTHDAFYDYKTESPDADLDRIASKPILFKVAVRHLDPNLWEIIGRRELEEPLTQPIVAFRQDILDFHNCTIFDLDGHSRSAEPHECVGLERMAVWDQHHVEERLLDTFMGRPNATEEHLKVRLK
;
A
#
# COMPACT_ATOMS: atom_id res chain seq x y z
N MET A 1 -17.45 -0.88 -9.22
CA MET A 1 -16.19 -0.13 -9.37
C MET A 1 -15.10 -0.91 -8.68
N THR A 2 -14.00 -1.09 -9.40
CA THR A 2 -12.90 -2.03 -9.20
C THR A 2 -12.09 -1.70 -7.94
N ARG A 3 -11.68 -2.72 -7.17
CA ARG A 3 -10.77 -2.59 -6.03
C ARG A 3 -9.50 -1.88 -6.52
N THR A 4 -9.22 -0.70 -5.96
CA THR A 4 -8.18 0.23 -6.44
C THR A 4 -6.82 0.05 -5.76
N HIS A 5 -6.69 -0.95 -4.89
CA HIS A 5 -5.51 -1.17 -4.07
C HIS A 5 -5.05 -2.62 -4.17
N ASP A 6 -3.73 -2.77 -4.20
CA ASP A 6 -3.05 -4.06 -4.19
C ASP A 6 -2.40 -4.26 -2.82
N ALA A 7 -2.38 -5.51 -2.36
CA ALA A 7 -1.70 -5.92 -1.14
C ALA A 7 -0.41 -6.65 -1.48
N PHE A 8 0.66 -6.31 -0.77
CA PHE A 8 1.98 -6.90 -0.96
C PHE A 8 2.39 -7.67 0.28
N TYR A 9 2.93 -8.87 0.09
CA TYR A 9 3.18 -9.84 1.14
C TYR A 9 4.67 -9.92 1.50
N ASP A 10 4.98 -10.25 2.74
CA ASP A 10 6.34 -10.53 3.22
C ASP A 10 6.78 -11.92 2.73
N TYR A 11 7.01 -11.99 1.41
CA TYR A 11 7.37 -13.21 0.72
C TYR A 11 8.30 -12.92 -0.46
N LYS A 12 9.49 -13.51 -0.42
CA LYS A 12 10.46 -13.49 -1.51
C LYS A 12 10.94 -14.90 -1.81
N THR A 13 11.20 -15.17 -3.08
CA THR A 13 11.67 -16.48 -3.56
C THR A 13 12.84 -16.32 -4.52
N GLU A 14 13.68 -17.35 -4.64
CA GLU A 14 14.80 -17.37 -5.61
C GLU A 14 14.36 -17.80 -7.01
N SER A 15 13.18 -18.42 -7.12
CA SER A 15 12.51 -18.83 -8.35
C SER A 15 11.02 -18.49 -8.26
N PRO A 16 10.32 -18.29 -9.40
CA PRO A 16 8.87 -18.08 -9.40
C PRO A 16 8.13 -19.16 -8.61
N ASP A 17 7.17 -18.74 -7.79
CA ASP A 17 6.27 -19.60 -7.01
C ASP A 17 4.82 -19.24 -7.38
N ALA A 18 3.98 -20.26 -7.57
CA ALA A 18 2.57 -20.11 -7.96
C ALA A 18 1.61 -20.67 -6.89
N ASP A 19 2.13 -21.09 -5.72
CA ASP A 19 1.31 -21.53 -4.60
C ASP A 19 0.63 -20.33 -3.91
N LEU A 20 -0.60 -20.04 -4.33
CA LEU A 20 -1.39 -18.92 -3.81
C LEU A 20 -1.68 -19.05 -2.31
N ASP A 21 -1.85 -20.27 -1.79
CA ASP A 21 -2.14 -20.49 -0.38
C ASP A 21 -0.92 -20.19 0.49
N ARG A 22 0.26 -20.58 0.01
CA ARG A 22 1.52 -20.23 0.66
C ARG A 22 1.76 -18.72 0.65
N ILE A 23 1.53 -18.03 -0.46
CA ILE A 23 1.70 -16.57 -0.57
C ILE A 23 0.78 -15.86 0.41
N ALA A 24 -0.51 -16.23 0.41
CA ALA A 24 -1.51 -15.59 1.25
C ALA A 24 -1.37 -15.90 2.75
N SER A 25 -0.63 -16.95 3.11
CA SER A 25 -0.31 -17.25 4.51
C SER A 25 0.69 -16.27 5.14
N LYS A 26 1.31 -15.40 4.31
CA LYS A 26 2.35 -14.48 4.75
C LYS A 26 1.77 -13.18 5.29
N PRO A 27 2.49 -12.49 6.19
CA PRO A 27 2.11 -11.14 6.60
C PRO A 27 1.98 -10.19 5.40
N ILE A 28 1.02 -9.28 5.45
CA ILE A 28 0.92 -8.18 4.49
C ILE A 28 1.93 -7.10 4.93
N LEU A 29 2.82 -6.70 4.03
CA LEU A 29 3.75 -5.60 4.22
C LEU A 29 3.02 -4.25 4.15
N PHE A 30 2.27 -4.03 3.06
CA PHE A 30 1.52 -2.79 2.84
C PHE A 30 0.40 -2.99 1.81
N LYS A 31 -0.53 -2.02 1.78
CA LYS A 31 -1.66 -1.96 0.85
C LYS A 31 -1.69 -0.57 0.20
N VAL A 32 -1.54 -0.50 -1.11
CA VAL A 32 -1.42 0.79 -1.83
C VAL A 32 -2.19 0.78 -3.14
N ALA A 33 -2.63 1.95 -3.59
CA ALA A 33 -3.20 2.09 -4.93
C ALA A 33 -2.09 2.05 -5.98
N VAL A 34 -2.22 1.18 -6.98
CA VAL A 34 -1.22 0.98 -8.03
C VAL A 34 -1.78 1.38 -9.38
N ARG A 35 -0.98 2.11 -10.15
CA ARG A 35 -1.19 2.35 -11.58
C ARG A 35 -0.45 1.27 -12.37
N HIS A 36 -1.21 0.33 -12.94
CA HIS A 36 -0.68 -0.67 -13.87
C HIS A 36 -0.50 -0.03 -15.26
N LEU A 37 0.69 0.49 -15.54
CA LEU A 37 1.02 1.12 -16.82
C LEU A 37 1.31 0.09 -17.90
N ASP A 38 1.96 -1.02 -17.54
CA ASP A 38 2.18 -2.16 -18.43
C ASP A 38 1.58 -3.42 -17.79
N PRO A 39 0.50 -3.98 -18.36
CA PRO A 39 -0.13 -5.19 -17.83
C PRO A 39 0.77 -6.42 -17.91
N ASN A 40 1.88 -6.38 -18.66
CA ASN A 40 2.82 -7.50 -18.80
C ASN A 40 4.00 -7.43 -17.83
N LEU A 41 4.16 -6.35 -17.05
CA LEU A 41 5.24 -6.23 -16.06
C LEU A 41 5.08 -7.27 -14.93
N TRP A 42 3.85 -7.50 -14.47
CA TRP A 42 3.57 -8.44 -13.38
C TRP A 42 2.77 -9.63 -13.91
N GLU A 43 3.37 -10.81 -13.83
CA GLU A 43 2.74 -12.05 -14.27
C GLU A 43 1.57 -12.41 -13.34
N ILE A 44 0.41 -12.69 -13.93
CA ILE A 44 -0.76 -13.18 -13.19
C ILE A 44 -0.61 -14.69 -12.98
N ILE A 45 -0.26 -15.08 -11.75
CA ILE A 45 -0.04 -16.49 -11.38
C ILE A 45 -1.34 -17.25 -11.02
N GLY A 46 -2.46 -16.54 -10.81
CA GLY A 46 -3.75 -17.19 -10.55
C GLY A 46 -4.81 -16.27 -9.93
N ARG A 47 -5.90 -16.87 -9.42
CA ARG A 47 -7.01 -16.18 -8.74
C ARG A 47 -7.46 -16.98 -7.53
N ARG A 48 -7.79 -16.27 -6.44
CA ARG A 48 -8.30 -16.84 -5.19
C ARG A 48 -9.32 -15.88 -4.57
N GLU A 49 -10.12 -16.39 -3.64
CA GLU A 49 -10.87 -15.54 -2.71
C GLU A 49 -9.91 -14.73 -1.83
N LEU A 50 -10.32 -13.50 -1.50
CA LEU A 50 -9.53 -12.63 -0.63
C LEU A 50 -9.60 -13.10 0.82
N GLU A 51 -8.50 -12.91 1.53
CA GLU A 51 -8.36 -13.10 2.96
C GLU A 51 -9.20 -12.05 3.71
N GLU A 52 -9.68 -12.41 4.91
CA GLU A 52 -10.49 -11.51 5.75
C GLU A 52 -9.83 -10.14 6.02
N PRO A 53 -8.50 -10.02 6.24
CA PRO A 53 -7.85 -8.70 6.36
C PRO A 53 -7.91 -7.81 5.12
N LEU A 54 -8.19 -8.39 3.94
CA LEU A 54 -8.37 -7.69 2.67
C LEU A 54 -9.84 -7.45 2.32
N THR A 55 -10.79 -7.97 3.10
CA THR A 55 -12.22 -7.63 2.96
C THR A 55 -12.59 -6.37 3.73
N GLN A 56 -11.79 -5.98 4.72
CA GLN A 56 -11.99 -4.77 5.51
C GLN A 56 -11.62 -3.50 4.71
N PRO A 57 -12.33 -2.36 4.94
CA PRO A 57 -12.01 -1.10 4.29
C PRO A 57 -10.58 -0.65 4.56
N ILE A 58 -9.89 -0.23 3.50
CA ILE A 58 -8.54 0.34 3.63
C ILE A 58 -8.68 1.76 4.15
N VAL A 59 -8.01 2.05 5.26
CA VAL A 59 -7.92 3.39 5.86
C VAL A 59 -6.64 4.06 5.39
N ALA A 60 -6.77 5.29 4.91
CA ALA A 60 -5.66 6.12 4.45
C ALA A 60 -5.85 7.57 4.93
N PHE A 61 -4.83 8.41 4.71
CA PHE A 61 -4.94 9.84 5.03
C PHE A 61 -4.56 10.74 3.85
N ARG A 62 -5.08 11.97 3.86
CA ARG A 62 -4.60 13.09 3.05
C ARG A 62 -4.10 14.17 3.99
N GLN A 63 -3.01 14.83 3.62
CA GLN A 63 -2.49 16.01 4.29
C GLN A 63 -2.38 17.15 3.28
N ASP A 64 -2.82 18.34 3.67
CA ASP A 64 -2.67 19.54 2.85
C ASP A 64 -1.19 19.90 2.70
N ILE A 65 -0.80 20.37 1.51
CA ILE A 65 0.61 20.64 1.18
C ILE A 65 1.07 22.05 1.58
N LEU A 66 0.12 22.96 1.85
CA LEU A 66 0.36 24.34 2.29
C LEU A 66 0.19 24.47 3.80
N ASP A 67 -0.74 23.73 4.40
CA ASP A 67 -0.96 23.66 5.84
C ASP A 67 -0.89 22.23 6.37
N PHE A 68 0.27 21.82 6.89
CA PHE A 68 0.48 20.45 7.37
C PHE A 68 -0.37 20.09 8.59
N HIS A 69 -1.03 21.04 9.27
CA HIS A 69 -1.97 20.73 10.34
C HIS A 69 -3.29 20.17 9.82
N ASN A 70 -3.64 20.45 8.56
CA ASN A 70 -4.88 20.00 7.97
C ASN A 70 -4.74 18.59 7.39
N CYS A 71 -5.17 17.59 8.18
CA CYS A 71 -5.25 16.21 7.76
C CYS A 71 -6.70 15.70 7.72
N THR A 72 -6.94 14.75 6.82
CA THR A 72 -8.20 14.00 6.70
C THR A 72 -7.88 12.51 6.66
N ILE A 73 -8.46 11.74 7.57
CA ILE A 73 -8.46 10.27 7.52
C ILE A 73 -9.75 9.82 6.85
N PHE A 74 -9.65 8.85 5.95
CA PHE A 74 -10.80 8.30 5.23
C PHE A 74 -10.62 6.81 4.95
N ASP A 75 -11.73 6.14 4.64
CA ASP A 75 -11.74 4.77 4.14
C ASP A 75 -12.31 4.67 2.72
N LEU A 76 -12.19 3.49 2.11
CA LEU A 76 -12.72 3.22 0.77
C LEU A 76 -14.24 3.02 0.70
N ASP A 77 -14.92 2.96 1.85
CA ASP A 77 -16.38 2.93 1.93
C ASP A 77 -16.99 4.35 1.92
N GLY A 78 -16.14 5.37 1.94
CA GLY A 78 -16.52 6.77 1.82
C GLY A 78 -16.66 7.49 3.16
N HIS A 79 -16.31 6.86 4.28
CA HIS A 79 -16.23 7.56 5.56
C HIS A 79 -15.00 8.44 5.59
N SER A 80 -15.13 9.64 6.14
CA SER A 80 -14.00 10.55 6.33
C SER A 80 -14.20 11.43 7.56
N ARG A 81 -13.07 11.87 8.13
CA ARG A 81 -13.04 12.81 9.25
C ARG A 81 -11.78 13.66 9.19
N SER A 82 -11.86 14.86 9.74
CA SER A 82 -10.66 15.64 10.06
C SER A 82 -9.83 14.89 11.11
N ALA A 83 -8.52 15.07 11.04
CA ALA A 83 -7.55 14.44 11.92
C ALA A 83 -6.39 15.39 12.21
N GLU A 84 -5.80 15.23 13.39
CA GLU A 84 -4.52 15.85 13.72
C GLU A 84 -3.37 15.05 13.07
N PRO A 85 -2.22 15.68 12.71
CA PRO A 85 -1.12 14.99 12.02
C PRO A 85 -0.59 13.75 12.75
N HIS A 86 -0.61 13.75 14.08
CA HIS A 86 -0.15 12.61 14.88
C HIS A 86 -1.08 11.38 14.75
N GLU A 87 -2.37 11.57 14.41
CA GLU A 87 -3.31 10.48 14.18
C GLU A 87 -3.05 9.76 12.85
N CYS A 88 -2.33 10.40 11.92
CA CYS A 88 -1.99 9.83 10.63
C CYS A 88 -0.68 9.01 10.64
N VAL A 89 0.04 8.99 11.76
CA VAL A 89 1.30 8.24 11.86
C VAL A 89 1.03 6.73 11.69
N GLY A 90 1.74 6.12 10.73
CA GLY A 90 1.58 4.70 10.40
C GLY A 90 0.45 4.39 9.42
N LEU A 91 -0.34 5.39 9.01
CA LEU A 91 -1.29 5.23 7.90
C LEU A 91 -0.60 5.49 6.56
N GLU A 92 -1.11 4.85 5.51
CA GLU A 92 -0.70 5.13 4.15
C GLU A 92 -1.29 6.47 3.68
N ARG A 93 -0.47 7.30 3.03
CA ARG A 93 -0.95 8.53 2.40
C ARG A 93 -1.70 8.20 1.12
N MET A 94 -2.76 8.95 0.84
CA MET A 94 -3.48 8.88 -0.42
C MET A 94 -2.55 9.25 -1.58
N ALA A 95 -2.05 8.23 -2.26
CA ALA A 95 -1.22 8.35 -3.45
C ALA A 95 -1.46 7.14 -4.35
N VAL A 96 -1.27 7.35 -5.66
CA VAL A 96 -1.23 6.27 -6.64
C VAL A 96 0.23 6.01 -6.97
N TRP A 97 0.69 4.79 -6.73
CA TRP A 97 2.04 4.33 -6.99
C TRP A 97 2.16 3.78 -8.40
N ASP A 98 3.27 4.07 -9.08
CA ASP A 98 3.62 3.34 -10.30
C ASP A 98 4.29 2.01 -9.94
N GLN A 99 4.15 0.99 -10.80
CA GLN A 99 4.68 -0.36 -10.55
C GLN A 99 6.16 -0.38 -10.13
N HIS A 100 7.02 0.40 -10.79
CA HIS A 100 8.45 0.45 -10.46
C HIS A 100 8.75 1.02 -9.07
N HIS A 101 7.96 1.97 -8.57
CA HIS A 101 8.11 2.50 -7.21
C HIS A 101 7.70 1.44 -6.15
N VAL A 102 6.75 0.57 -6.48
CA VAL A 102 6.37 -0.56 -5.62
C VAL A 102 7.48 -1.60 -5.58
N GLU A 103 8.06 -1.95 -6.72
CA GLU A 103 9.20 -2.88 -6.82
C GLU A 103 10.39 -2.37 -6.00
N GLU A 104 10.69 -1.07 -6.09
CA GLU A 104 11.73 -0.44 -5.27
C GLU A 104 11.41 -0.54 -3.77
N ARG A 105 10.16 -0.24 -3.35
CA ARG A 105 9.74 -0.36 -1.94
C ARG A 105 9.87 -1.79 -1.42
N LEU A 106 9.51 -2.79 -2.22
CA LEU A 106 9.69 -4.21 -1.87
C LEU A 106 11.16 -4.57 -1.71
N LEU A 107 12.00 -4.18 -2.67
CA LEU A 107 13.43 -4.43 -2.61
C LEU A 107 14.06 -3.79 -1.37
N ASP A 108 13.74 -2.53 -1.10
CA ASP A 108 14.22 -1.79 0.06
C ASP A 108 13.81 -2.47 1.38
N THR A 109 12.55 -2.91 1.46
CA THR A 109 12.01 -3.67 2.60
C THR A 109 12.82 -4.95 2.83
N PHE A 110 13.03 -5.76 1.79
CA PHE A 110 13.77 -7.02 1.90
C PHE A 110 15.28 -6.84 2.13
N MET A 111 15.82 -5.66 1.85
CA MET A 111 17.19 -5.26 2.16
C MET A 111 17.33 -4.58 3.53
N GLY A 112 16.22 -4.30 4.22
CA GLY A 112 16.22 -3.63 5.52
C GLY A 112 16.66 -2.17 5.46
N ARG A 113 16.37 -1.46 4.35
CA ARG A 113 16.69 -0.04 4.17
C ARG A 113 15.42 0.81 3.98
N PRO A 114 15.45 2.11 4.32
CA PRO A 114 14.30 3.00 4.08
C PRO A 114 14.03 3.20 2.59
N ASN A 115 12.75 3.25 2.20
CA ASN A 115 12.35 3.61 0.84
C ASN A 115 12.06 5.11 0.72
N ALA A 116 12.72 5.80 -0.22
CA ALA A 116 12.61 7.25 -0.33
C ALA A 116 11.18 7.75 -0.63
N THR A 117 10.44 7.03 -1.48
CA THR A 117 9.07 7.37 -1.85
C THR A 117 8.12 7.21 -0.67
N GLU A 118 8.23 6.10 0.07
CA GLU A 118 7.50 5.86 1.30
C GLU A 118 7.79 6.94 2.35
N GLU A 119 9.07 7.24 2.60
CA GLU A 119 9.47 8.28 3.55
C GLU A 119 8.90 9.66 3.16
N HIS A 120 8.90 9.98 1.87
CA HIS A 120 8.29 11.21 1.37
C HIS A 120 6.76 11.25 1.56
N LEU A 121 6.12 10.08 1.55
CA LEU A 121 4.68 9.90 1.72
C LEU A 121 4.22 9.89 3.17
N LYS A 122 5.12 9.71 4.16
CA LYS A 122 4.75 9.81 5.58
C LYS A 122 4.19 11.19 5.94
N VAL A 123 3.32 11.20 6.94
CA VAL A 123 2.73 12.44 7.48
C VAL A 123 3.83 13.37 7.99
N ARG A 124 3.69 14.66 7.70
CA ARG A 124 4.56 15.71 8.23
C ARG A 124 3.96 16.25 9.52
N LEU A 125 4.77 16.34 10.57
CA LEU A 125 4.32 16.85 11.87
C LEU A 125 4.66 18.34 12.08
N LYS A 126 5.44 18.94 11.18
CA LYS A 126 5.94 20.32 11.22
C LYS A 126 6.06 20.88 9.81
#